data_AF-X1IBU0-F1
#
_entry.id   AF-X1IBU0-F1
#
_cell.length_a   1.000
_cell.length_b   1.000
_cell.length_c   1.000
_cell.angle_alpha   90.00
_cell.angle_beta   90.00
_cell.angle_gamma   90.00
#
_symmetry.space_group_name_H-M   'P 1'
#
loop_
_entity.id
_entity.type
_entity.pdbx_description
1 polymer ?
#
loop_
_entity_poly.entity_id
_entity_poly.type
_entity_poly.pdbx_seq_one_letter_code
_entity_poly.pdbx_strand_id
1 'polypeptide(L)'
;SHTFFYILHPFHVVLSALVTTAIYKQHSKGKVWAVILIGYVGSIGIATLSDAVIPYLGGVLLNLEIEFHLGFIEKWWLVNPMALLGITIGYWKPATKFPHAGHVLLSTWASLFYFTAFGTANWIPLLPFIFLFLFLAVWVPCCMSDIVFPLLFAEKD
;
A
#
# COMPACT_ATOMS: atom_id res chain seq x y z
N SER A 1 18.81 -6.17 1.67
CA SER A 1 17.49 -5.93 2.30
C SER A 1 16.86 -4.62 1.78
N HIS A 2 17.58 -3.49 1.81
CA HIS A 2 17.15 -2.22 1.20
C HIS A 2 16.75 -2.28 -0.29
N THR A 3 17.52 -2.99 -1.12
CA THR A 3 17.24 -3.10 -2.57
C THR A 3 15.88 -3.73 -2.84
N PHE A 4 15.49 -4.73 -2.04
CA PHE A 4 14.18 -5.37 -2.19
C PHE A 4 13.05 -4.40 -1.83
N PHE A 5 13.20 -3.59 -0.78
CA PHE A 5 12.20 -2.56 -0.44
C PHE A 5 12.00 -1.58 -1.59
N TYR A 6 13.09 -1.04 -2.16
CA TYR A 6 12.98 -0.06 -3.25
C TYR A 6 12.52 -0.65 -4.60
N ILE A 7 12.56 -1.97 -4.77
CA ILE A 7 11.94 -2.65 -5.92
C ILE A 7 10.47 -2.92 -5.62
N LEU A 8 10.16 -3.57 -4.50
CA LEU A 8 8.81 -4.04 -4.16
C LEU A 8 7.85 -2.87 -3.89
N HIS A 9 8.34 -1.77 -3.31
CA HIS A 9 7.50 -0.62 -2.96
C HIS A 9 6.83 0.00 -4.19
N PRO A 10 7.56 0.42 -5.25
CA PRO A 10 6.93 0.88 -6.49
C PRO A 10 5.89 -0.10 -7.07
N PHE A 11 6.19 -1.39 -7.07
CA PHE A 11 5.25 -2.40 -7.58
C PHE A 11 3.98 -2.51 -6.72
N HIS A 12 4.10 -2.47 -5.39
CA HIS A 12 2.92 -2.47 -4.53
C HIS A 12 2.04 -1.24 -4.80
N VAL A 13 2.64 -0.05 -4.98
CA VAL A 13 1.91 1.20 -5.28
C VAL A 13 1.14 1.08 -6.60
N VAL A 14 1.77 0.54 -7.65
CA VAL A 14 1.10 0.28 -8.93
C VAL A 14 -0.11 -0.64 -8.73
N LEU A 15 0.05 -1.74 -7.99
CA LEU A 15 -1.03 -2.70 -7.77
C LEU A 15 -2.16 -2.11 -6.93
N SER A 16 -1.86 -1.35 -5.87
CA SER A 16 -2.88 -0.67 -5.07
C SER A 16 -3.69 0.32 -5.89
N ALA A 17 -3.01 1.18 -6.66
CA ALA A 17 -3.64 2.17 -7.51
C ALA A 17 -4.49 1.52 -8.61
N LEU A 18 -4.03 0.42 -9.19
CA LEU A 18 -4.77 -0.37 -10.16
C LEU A 18 -6.05 -0.95 -9.55
N VAL A 19 -5.96 -1.65 -8.41
CA VAL A 19 -7.10 -2.30 -7.78
C VAL A 19 -8.13 -1.28 -7.32
N THR A 20 -7.69 -0.23 -6.63
CA THR A 20 -8.56 0.86 -6.13
C THR A 20 -9.33 1.49 -7.29
N THR A 21 -8.61 1.80 -8.38
CA THR A 21 -9.20 2.34 -9.61
C THR A 21 -10.18 1.37 -10.26
N ALA A 22 -9.80 0.10 -10.37
CA ALA A 22 -10.61 -0.94 -10.99
C ALA A 22 -11.91 -1.18 -10.23
N ILE A 23 -11.87 -1.23 -8.88
CA ILE A 23 -13.06 -1.39 -8.05
C ILE A 23 -13.98 -0.20 -8.19
N TYR A 24 -13.46 1.03 -8.11
CA TYR A 24 -14.27 2.23 -8.34
C TYR A 24 -14.92 2.22 -9.73
N LYS A 25 -14.14 1.91 -10.77
CA LYS A 25 -14.60 1.89 -12.16
C LYS A 25 -15.67 0.83 -12.44
N GLN A 26 -15.61 -0.32 -11.77
CA GLN A 26 -16.64 -1.37 -11.89
C GLN A 26 -17.96 -0.99 -11.21
N HIS A 27 -17.91 -0.18 -10.16
CA HIS A 27 -19.07 0.15 -9.33
C HIS A 27 -19.56 1.59 -9.49
N SER A 28 -18.94 2.39 -10.36
CA SER A 28 -19.32 3.78 -10.60
C SER A 28 -19.30 4.15 -12.07
N LYS A 29 -20.32 4.90 -12.51
CA LYS A 29 -20.36 5.59 -13.80
C LYS A 29 -19.75 6.99 -13.74
N GLY A 30 -19.04 7.30 -12.64
CA GLY A 30 -18.45 8.59 -12.35
C GLY A 30 -17.49 9.11 -13.43
N LYS A 31 -17.24 10.43 -13.39
CA LYS A 31 -16.36 11.14 -14.32
C LYS A 31 -14.91 10.65 -14.19
N VAL A 32 -14.15 10.75 -15.27
CA VAL A 32 -12.73 10.32 -15.32
C VAL A 32 -11.87 10.99 -14.23
N TRP A 33 -12.13 12.26 -13.90
CA TRP A 33 -11.39 12.95 -12.83
C TRP A 33 -11.62 12.33 -11.45
N ALA A 34 -12.83 11.80 -11.19
CA ALA A 34 -13.13 11.12 -9.94
C ALA A 34 -12.37 9.79 -9.86
N VAL A 35 -12.26 9.08 -10.99
CA VAL A 35 -11.46 7.85 -11.07
C VAL A 35 -9.99 8.10 -10.72
N ILE A 36 -9.40 9.16 -11.26
CA ILE A 36 -8.01 9.54 -10.98
C ILE A 36 -7.86 9.91 -9.50
N LEU A 37 -8.77 10.73 -8.96
CA LEU A 37 -8.69 11.18 -7.58
C LEU A 37 -8.83 10.01 -6.59
N ILE A 38 -9.81 9.13 -6.79
CA ILE A 38 -10.03 7.97 -5.93
C ILE A 38 -8.86 6.99 -6.03
N GLY A 39 -8.39 6.67 -7.24
CA GLY A 39 -7.25 5.80 -7.42
C GLY A 39 -5.99 6.32 -6.74
N TYR A 40 -5.72 7.63 -6.85
CA TYR A 40 -4.54 8.27 -6.30
C TYR A 40 -4.60 8.41 -4.77
N VAL A 41 -5.72 8.89 -4.23
CA VAL A 41 -5.90 9.09 -2.79
C VAL A 41 -5.92 7.75 -2.06
N GLY A 42 -6.62 6.75 -2.62
CA GLY A 42 -6.62 5.39 -2.06
C GLY A 42 -5.21 4.81 -2.03
N SER A 43 -4.50 4.81 -3.17
CA SER A 43 -3.17 4.20 -3.22
C SER A 43 -2.13 4.95 -2.40
N ILE A 44 -1.96 6.27 -2.60
CA ILE A 44 -0.87 7.02 -1.97
C ILE A 44 -1.18 7.32 -0.51
N GLY A 45 -2.42 7.71 -0.20
CA GLY A 45 -2.82 8.03 1.17
C GLY A 45 -2.66 6.81 2.07
N ILE A 46 -3.08 5.64 1.61
CA ILE A 46 -3.04 4.43 2.42
C ILE A 46 -1.68 3.74 2.37
N ALA A 47 -0.96 3.77 1.24
CA ALA A 47 0.44 3.34 1.21
C ALA A 47 1.30 4.16 2.19
N THR A 48 1.06 5.47 2.30
CA THR A 48 1.76 6.30 3.30
C THR A 48 1.47 5.84 4.72
N LEU A 49 0.21 5.47 5.00
CA LEU A 49 -0.19 4.95 6.31
C LEU A 49 0.49 3.61 6.61
N SER A 50 0.43 2.65 5.69
CA SER A 50 0.98 1.30 5.89
C SER A 50 2.50 1.26 5.89
N ASP A 51 3.16 2.09 5.09
CA ASP A 51 4.60 1.94 4.81
C ASP A 51 5.47 2.87 5.66
N ALA A 52 4.90 3.97 6.14
CA ALA A 52 5.64 4.95 6.95
C ALA A 52 5.03 5.10 8.35
N VAL A 53 3.73 5.41 8.45
CA VAL A 53 3.10 5.77 9.73
C VAL A 53 3.04 4.58 10.69
N ILE A 54 2.47 3.45 10.26
CA ILE A 54 2.31 2.28 11.14
C ILE A 54 3.68 1.70 11.56
N PRO A 55 4.66 1.50 10.65
CA PRO A 55 5.99 1.02 11.02
C PRO A 55 6.72 1.96 11.98
N TYR A 56 6.64 3.28 11.77
CA TYR A 56 7.22 4.27 12.68
C TYR A 56 6.60 4.21 14.07
N LEU A 57 5.26 4.18 14.16
CA LEU A 57 4.56 4.05 15.45
C LEU A 57 4.91 2.73 16.15
N GLY A 58 5.04 1.63 15.40
CA GLY A 58 5.49 0.35 15.92
C GLY A 58 6.92 0.40 16.47
N GLY A 59 7.83 1.07 15.75
CA GLY A 59 9.19 1.31 16.20
C GLY A 59 9.28 2.10 17.50
N VAL A 60 8.58 3.23 17.56
CA VAL A 60 8.52 4.08 18.76
C VAL A 60 7.97 3.31 19.95
N LEU A 61 6.91 2.51 19.76
CA LEU A 61 6.30 1.72 20.83
C LEU A 61 7.23 0.60 21.35
N LEU A 62 8.16 0.15 20.53
CA LEU A 62 9.21 -0.82 20.86
C LEU A 62 10.53 -0.15 21.33
N ASN A 63 10.55 1.17 21.51
CA ASN A 63 11.75 1.97 21.82
C ASN A 63 12.91 1.77 20.84
N LEU A 64 12.60 1.61 19.55
CA LEU A 64 13.58 1.56 18.47
C LEU A 64 13.81 2.98 17.91
N GLU A 65 15.07 3.33 17.62
CA GLU A 65 15.39 4.55 16.88
C GLU A 65 15.06 4.36 15.40
N ILE A 66 13.88 4.81 14.98
CA ILE A 66 13.40 4.75 13.58
C ILE A 66 13.21 6.17 13.06
N GLU A 67 13.83 6.47 11.91
CA GLU A 67 13.60 7.73 11.19
C GLU A 67 12.27 7.67 10.40
N PHE A 68 11.53 8.78 10.41
CA PHE A 68 10.27 8.87 9.69
C PHE A 68 10.51 9.27 8.23
N HIS A 69 10.36 8.30 7.33
CA HIS A 69 10.54 8.51 5.89
C HIS A 69 9.20 8.56 5.15
N LEU A 70 8.94 9.65 4.45
CA LEU A 70 7.77 9.80 3.61
C LEU A 70 8.14 9.55 2.15
N GLY A 71 7.95 8.30 1.69
CA GLY A 71 8.29 7.89 0.33
C GLY A 71 7.61 8.73 -0.77
N PHE A 72 6.39 9.21 -0.51
CA PHE A 72 5.68 10.14 -1.40
C PHE A 72 6.38 11.49 -1.59
N ILE A 73 7.16 11.95 -0.60
CA ILE A 73 7.87 13.23 -0.65
C ILE A 73 9.31 12.99 -1.09
N GLU A 74 10.02 12.08 -0.43
CA GLU A 74 11.45 11.82 -0.69
C GLU A 74 11.69 11.17 -2.06
N LYS A 75 10.77 10.31 -2.49
CA LYS A 75 10.82 9.59 -3.78
C LYS A 75 9.58 9.89 -4.62
N TRP A 76 9.06 11.12 -4.52
CA TRP A 76 7.88 11.58 -5.27
C TRP A 76 7.95 11.27 -6.77
N TRP A 77 9.15 11.42 -7.36
CA TRP A 77 9.43 11.18 -8.78
C TRP A 77 9.27 9.71 -9.19
N LEU A 78 9.28 8.78 -8.24
CA LEU A 78 9.07 7.36 -8.47
C LEU A 78 7.66 6.94 -8.05
N VAL A 79 7.22 7.34 -6.85
CA VAL A 79 5.93 6.92 -6.28
C VAL A 79 4.76 7.46 -7.09
N ASN A 80 4.78 8.73 -7.48
CA ASN A 80 3.62 9.37 -8.10
C ASN A 80 3.42 8.88 -9.55
N PRO A 81 4.47 8.76 -10.38
CA PRO A 81 4.31 8.15 -11.70
C PRO A 81 3.85 6.70 -11.64
N MET A 82 4.27 5.94 -10.64
CA MET A 82 3.84 4.55 -10.46
C MET A 82 2.37 4.46 -10.04
N ALA A 83 1.90 5.35 -9.17
CA ALA A 83 0.48 5.47 -8.86
C ALA A 83 -0.34 5.81 -10.12
N LEU A 84 0.09 6.80 -10.92
CA LEU A 84 -0.57 7.16 -12.19
C LEU A 84 -0.57 5.99 -13.19
N LEU A 85 0.52 5.22 -13.25
CA LEU A 85 0.60 4.02 -14.08
C LEU A 85 -0.41 2.97 -13.63
N GLY A 86 -0.55 2.73 -12.32
CA GLY A 86 -1.59 1.84 -11.79
C GLY A 86 -3.00 2.32 -12.14
N ILE A 87 -3.29 3.61 -11.98
CA ILE A 87 -4.58 4.22 -12.33
C ILE A 87 -4.90 4.03 -13.82
N THR A 88 -3.95 4.31 -14.71
CA THR A 88 -4.16 4.17 -16.15
C THR A 88 -4.45 2.72 -16.55
N ILE A 89 -3.71 1.75 -15.99
CA ILE A 89 -3.97 0.33 -16.20
C ILE A 89 -5.36 -0.05 -15.65
N GLY A 90 -5.68 0.32 -14.41
CA GLY A 90 -6.96 0.00 -13.78
C GLY A 90 -8.16 0.62 -14.50
N TYR A 91 -7.99 1.80 -15.11
CA TYR A 91 -9.03 2.47 -15.87
C TYR A 91 -9.36 1.74 -17.19
N TRP A 92 -8.36 1.26 -17.92
CA TRP A 92 -8.56 0.54 -19.19
C TRP A 92 -8.83 -0.95 -19.03
N LYS A 93 -8.20 -1.59 -18.04
CA LYS A 93 -8.38 -3.00 -17.71
C LYS A 93 -8.69 -3.13 -16.22
N PRO A 94 -9.97 -3.00 -15.82
CA PRO A 94 -10.36 -3.05 -14.42
C PRO A 94 -10.30 -4.50 -13.90
N ALA A 95 -9.10 -4.98 -13.62
CA ALA A 95 -8.85 -6.28 -12.99
C ALA A 95 -8.63 -6.09 -11.48
N THR A 96 -9.30 -6.88 -10.65
CA THR A 96 -9.32 -6.67 -9.19
C THR A 96 -8.66 -7.81 -8.42
N LYS A 97 -9.04 -9.08 -8.69
CA LYS A 97 -8.62 -10.23 -7.88
C LYS A 97 -7.10 -10.49 -7.87
N PHE A 98 -6.49 -10.65 -9.04
CA PHE A 98 -5.05 -10.94 -9.13
C PHE A 98 -4.19 -9.75 -8.69
N PRO A 99 -4.48 -8.51 -9.13
CA PRO A 99 -3.74 -7.35 -8.65
C PRO A 99 -3.88 -7.12 -7.14
N HIS A 100 -5.04 -7.39 -6.53
CA HIS A 100 -5.24 -7.28 -5.07
C HIS A 100 -4.42 -8.33 -4.32
N ALA A 101 -4.45 -9.58 -4.76
CA ALA A 101 -3.63 -10.64 -4.17
C ALA A 101 -2.12 -10.30 -4.27
N GLY A 102 -1.70 -9.77 -5.42
CA GLY A 102 -0.33 -9.28 -5.63
C GLY A 102 0.01 -8.11 -4.69
N HIS A 103 -0.88 -7.12 -4.55
CA HIS A 103 -0.68 -5.98 -3.66
C HIS A 103 -0.46 -6.45 -2.21
N VAL A 104 -1.37 -7.25 -1.66
CA VAL A 104 -1.26 -7.77 -0.28
C VAL A 104 0.02 -8.59 -0.09
N LEU A 105 0.39 -9.44 -1.05
CA LEU A 105 1.61 -10.24 -0.98
C LEU A 105 2.87 -9.37 -0.98
N LEU A 106 2.97 -8.42 -1.93
CA LEU A 106 4.13 -7.54 -2.03
C LEU A 106 4.27 -6.65 -0.79
N SER A 107 3.17 -6.12 -0.25
CA SER A 107 3.19 -5.31 0.97
C SER A 107 3.60 -6.13 2.21
N THR A 108 3.19 -7.41 2.28
CA THR A 108 3.63 -8.33 3.34
C THR A 108 5.13 -8.60 3.25
N TRP A 109 5.66 -8.85 2.04
CA TRP A 109 7.09 -9.05 1.81
C TRP A 109 7.92 -7.79 2.06
N ALA A 110 7.45 -6.62 1.62
CA ALA A 110 8.14 -5.36 1.86
C ALA A 110 8.30 -5.09 3.36
N SER A 111 7.23 -5.29 4.14
CA SER A 111 7.23 -5.11 5.58
C SER A 111 8.10 -6.14 6.31
N LEU A 112 8.09 -7.42 5.88
CA LEU A 112 8.99 -8.45 6.43
C LEU A 112 10.47 -8.12 6.16
N PHE A 113 10.78 -7.70 4.93
CA PHE A 113 12.14 -7.29 4.59
C PHE A 113 12.56 -6.00 5.28
N TYR A 114 11.64 -5.09 5.61
CA TYR A 114 11.93 -3.91 6.41
C TYR A 114 12.42 -4.29 7.81
N PHE A 115 11.70 -5.14 8.55
CA PHE A 115 12.13 -5.58 9.87
C PHE A 115 13.51 -6.24 9.84
N THR A 116 13.76 -7.13 8.88
CA THR A 116 15.07 -7.79 8.75
C THR A 116 16.16 -6.89 8.17
N ALA A 117 15.81 -5.80 7.48
CA ALA A 117 16.77 -4.82 6.96
C ALA A 117 17.30 -3.87 8.03
N PHE A 118 16.41 -3.41 8.90
CA PHE A 118 16.64 -2.27 9.78
C PHE A 118 16.62 -2.64 11.27
N GLY A 119 16.15 -3.85 11.63
CA GLY A 119 16.17 -4.36 12.99
C GLY A 119 17.33 -5.32 13.24
N THR A 120 17.86 -5.32 14.46
CA THR A 120 18.75 -6.37 14.97
C THR A 120 18.13 -6.94 16.24
N ALA A 121 17.60 -8.16 16.18
CA ALA A 121 16.95 -8.81 17.32
C ALA A 121 17.05 -10.34 17.24
N ASN A 122 16.79 -11.01 18.36
CA ASN A 122 16.49 -12.44 18.33
C ASN A 122 15.09 -12.65 17.74
N TRP A 123 15.05 -12.95 16.45
CA TRP A 123 13.81 -12.98 15.67
C TRP A 123 12.84 -14.10 16.08
N ILE A 124 13.36 -15.26 16.49
CA ILE A 124 12.53 -16.45 16.76
C ILE A 124 11.44 -16.17 17.83
N PRO A 125 11.75 -15.60 19.01
CA PRO A 125 10.72 -15.22 19.99
C PRO A 125 9.76 -14.12 19.53
N LEU A 126 10.18 -13.26 18.59
CA LEU A 126 9.41 -12.11 18.13
C LEU A 126 8.46 -12.44 16.96
N LEU A 127 8.59 -13.62 16.33
CA LEU A 127 7.78 -14.05 15.19
C LEU A 127 6.26 -13.88 15.39
N PRO A 128 5.65 -14.25 16.54
CA PRO A 128 4.21 -14.07 16.74
C PRO A 128 3.77 -12.61 16.69
N PHE A 129 4.58 -11.72 17.27
CA PHE A 129 4.32 -10.28 17.29
C PHE A 129 4.53 -9.65 15.92
N ILE A 130 5.57 -10.07 15.18
CA ILE A 130 5.81 -9.64 13.80
C ILE A 130 4.65 -10.08 12.91
N PHE A 131 4.17 -11.31 13.04
CA PHE A 131 3.03 -11.79 12.25
C PHE A 131 1.76 -10.96 12.52
N LEU A 132 1.47 -10.70 13.80
CA LEU A 132 0.34 -9.84 14.19
C LEU A 132 0.50 -8.41 13.64
N PHE A 133 1.70 -7.86 13.72
CA PHE A 133 1.99 -6.51 13.23
C PHE A 133 1.85 -6.46 11.71
N LEU A 134 2.41 -7.43 10.97
CA LEU A 134 2.25 -7.54 9.52
C LEU A 134 0.78 -7.66 9.12
N PHE A 135 0.01 -8.48 9.83
CA PHE A 135 -1.41 -8.66 9.57
C PHE A 135 -2.20 -7.36 9.78
N LEU A 136 -1.99 -6.67 10.90
CA LEU A 136 -2.70 -5.42 11.21
C LEU A 136 -2.22 -4.24 10.35
N ALA A 137 -0.91 -4.13 10.13
CA ALA A 137 -0.29 -3.02 9.43
C ALA A 137 -0.38 -3.13 7.90
N VAL A 138 -0.60 -4.32 7.36
CA VAL A 138 -0.70 -4.54 5.91
C VAL A 138 -2.12 -4.89 5.52
N TRP A 139 -2.72 -5.92 6.12
CA TRP A 139 -3.98 -6.45 5.60
C TRP A 139 -5.15 -5.46 5.80
N VAL A 140 -5.26 -4.86 6.99
CA VAL A 140 -6.31 -3.88 7.29
C VAL A 140 -6.22 -2.67 6.36
N PRO A 141 -5.08 -1.95 6.25
CA PRO A 141 -4.99 -0.81 5.35
C PRO A 141 -5.10 -1.21 3.87
N CYS A 142 -4.45 -2.28 3.41
CA CYS A 142 -4.54 -2.70 2.00
C CYS A 142 -5.98 -3.06 1.59
N CYS A 143 -6.73 -3.79 2.43
CA CYS A 143 -8.14 -4.09 2.14
C CYS A 143 -9.03 -2.85 2.24
N MET A 144 -8.77 -1.98 3.21
CA MET A 144 -9.51 -0.73 3.36
C MET A 144 -9.29 0.20 2.17
N SER A 145 -8.07 0.26 1.64
CA SER A 145 -7.73 1.01 0.42
C SER A 145 -8.36 0.44 -0.82
N ASP A 146 -8.08 -0.84 -1.07
CA ASP A 146 -8.38 -1.44 -2.35
C ASP A 146 -9.88 -1.62 -2.54
N ILE A 147 -10.62 -1.90 -1.45
CA ILE A 147 -12.02 -2.33 -1.50
C ILE A 147 -12.94 -1.29 -0.87
N VAL A 148 -12.75 -0.97 0.41
CA VAL A 148 -13.71 -0.15 1.16
C VAL A 148 -13.73 1.29 0.64
N PHE A 149 -12.56 1.92 0.55
CA PHE A 149 -12.42 3.31 0.13
C PHE A 149 -13.09 3.62 -1.21
N PRO A 150 -12.80 2.93 -2.33
CA PRO A 150 -13.45 3.22 -3.61
C PRO A 150 -14.95 2.97 -3.59
N LEU A 151 -15.42 1.98 -2.83
CA LEU A 151 -16.85 1.68 -2.71
C LEU A 151 -17.62 2.74 -1.91
N LEU A 152 -16.97 3.47 -0.99
CA LEU A 152 -17.61 4.59 -0.27
C LEU A 152 -18.00 5.74 -1.19
N PHE A 153 -17.28 5.92 -2.31
CA PHE A 153 -17.53 6.97 -3.30
C PHE A 153 -18.25 6.45 -4.56
N ALA A 154 -18.47 5.15 -4.65
CA ALA A 154 -19.26 4.56 -5.72
C ALA A 154 -20.74 4.91 -5.48
N GLU A 155 -21.36 5.57 -6.45
CA GLU A 155 -22.81 5.78 -6.45
C GLU A 155 -23.49 4.40 -6.55
N LYS A 156 -24.38 4.11 -5.61
CA LYS A 156 -25.29 2.97 -5.76
C LYS A 156 -26.30 3.33 -6.84
N ASP A 157 -26.31 2.54 -7.93
CA ASP A 157 -27.46 2.48 -8.84
C ASP A 157 -28.73 2.10 -8.04
#